data_AF-A0A842IQT6-F1
#
_entry.id   AF-A0A842IQT6-F1
#
_cell.length_a   1.000
_cell.length_b   1.000
_cell.length_c   1.000
_cell.angle_alpha   90.00
_cell.angle_beta   90.00
_cell.angle_gamma   90.00
#
_symmetry.space_group_name_H-M   'P 1'
#
loop_
_entity.id
_entity.type
_entity.pdbx_description
1 polymer ?
#
loop_
_entity_poly.entity_id
_entity_poly.type
_entity_poly.pdbx_seq_one_letter_code
_entity_poly.pdbx_strand_id
1 'polypeptide(L)'
;MKKHILYLLCIGFTACSPKLKTNIDKTLVPLSEDALVIVLDISDDQTIVEELIGSIIAKDGGLAVNCTYYENILNLKALARQSGANVVKITEHKIPDKWSTCHRLKANIYKVENPKLYETKIEWSADRKLTWDDFKGKSDTINFPDALALTNSGFGYESGINMFKEGKVFVQSVFNTYNSWVLPEGRNDYVLRHEQIHFDITEIYSRKLRKELADANITSDNVAMARSIFDRVFNEMRNRQERYDQETKRGDKKETQEHWEAVVELELAKYEFYKSN
;
A
#
# COMPACT_ATOMS: atom_id res chain seq x y z
N MET A 1 -34.42 56.09 1.43
CA MET A 1 -34.29 54.61 1.40
C MET A 1 -33.00 54.24 0.66
N LYS A 2 -31.89 54.04 1.37
CA LYS A 2 -30.60 53.63 0.77
C LYS A 2 -30.57 52.09 0.75
N LYS A 3 -30.58 51.49 -0.45
CA LYS A 3 -30.42 50.05 -0.63
C LYS A 3 -28.94 49.70 -0.43
N HIS A 4 -28.64 48.97 0.63
CA HIS A 4 -27.33 48.34 0.80
C HIS A 4 -27.33 47.01 0.04
N ILE A 5 -26.61 46.97 -1.08
CA ILE A 5 -26.33 45.74 -1.81
C ILE A 5 -25.19 45.05 -1.05
N LEU A 6 -25.53 43.95 -0.37
CA LEU A 6 -24.57 43.08 0.29
C LEU A 6 -23.87 42.25 -0.80
N TYR A 7 -22.64 42.61 -1.13
CA TYR A 7 -21.78 41.76 -1.97
C TYR A 7 -21.38 40.54 -1.14
N LEU A 8 -22.01 39.39 -1.41
CA LEU A 8 -21.50 38.11 -0.95
C LEU A 8 -20.18 37.85 -1.69
N LEU A 9 -19.06 38.05 -0.99
CA LEU A 9 -17.75 37.63 -1.46
C LEU A 9 -17.70 36.10 -1.35
N CYS A 10 -18.06 35.39 -2.44
CA CYS A 10 -17.80 33.96 -2.56
C CYS A 10 -16.28 33.76 -2.68
N ILE A 11 -15.60 33.67 -1.53
CA ILE A 11 -14.22 33.19 -1.47
C ILE A 11 -14.27 31.68 -1.74
N GLY A 12 -14.02 31.30 -2.99
CA GLY A 12 -13.76 29.91 -3.33
C GLY A 12 -12.45 29.47 -2.69
N PHE A 13 -12.51 28.66 -1.64
CA PHE A 13 -11.33 28.00 -1.09
C PHE A 13 -10.91 26.89 -2.05
N THR A 14 -10.02 27.20 -2.98
CA THR A 14 -9.31 26.16 -3.74
C THR A 14 -8.44 25.39 -2.74
N ALA A 15 -8.72 24.09 -2.59
CA ALA A 15 -7.91 23.23 -1.74
C ALA A 15 -6.45 23.24 -2.27
N CYS A 16 -5.50 23.71 -1.47
CA CYS A 16 -4.10 23.74 -1.87
C CYS A 16 -3.55 22.31 -1.88
N SER A 17 -2.81 21.90 -2.90
CA SER A 17 -2.09 20.60 -2.90
C SER A 17 -0.70 20.75 -2.24
N PRO A 18 -0.01 19.64 -1.87
CA PRO A 18 1.39 19.71 -1.47
C PRO A 18 2.24 20.39 -2.55
N LYS A 19 3.26 21.13 -2.12
CA LYS A 19 4.25 21.70 -3.03
C LYS A 19 5.19 20.58 -3.47
N LEU A 20 5.02 20.18 -4.72
CA LEU A 20 5.90 19.25 -5.40
C LEU A 20 7.07 20.02 -6.03
N LYS A 21 8.30 19.52 -5.85
CA LYS A 21 9.49 20.04 -6.52
C LYS A 21 10.24 18.89 -7.18
N THR A 22 10.74 19.13 -8.37
CA THR A 22 11.61 18.22 -9.09
C THR A 22 12.93 18.93 -9.39
N ASN A 23 14.03 18.19 -9.29
CA ASN A 23 15.33 18.59 -9.78
C ASN A 23 15.83 17.42 -10.63
N ILE A 24 15.63 17.54 -11.94
CA ILE A 24 15.82 16.46 -12.91
C ILE A 24 17.09 16.75 -13.70
N ASP A 25 18.06 15.85 -13.61
CA ASP A 25 19.31 15.97 -14.35
C ASP A 25 19.13 15.49 -15.80
N LYS A 26 18.19 14.56 -16.02
CA LYS A 26 17.87 14.00 -17.34
C LYS A 26 16.39 13.68 -17.47
N THR A 27 15.67 14.35 -18.36
CA THR A 27 14.26 14.01 -18.62
C THR A 27 14.17 12.90 -19.66
N LEU A 28 13.60 11.76 -19.29
CA LEU A 28 13.29 10.66 -20.21
C LEU A 28 11.84 10.76 -20.70
N VAL A 29 11.47 9.91 -21.66
CA VAL A 29 10.06 9.79 -22.10
C VAL A 29 9.19 9.40 -20.90
N PRO A 30 8.08 10.10 -20.65
CA PRO A 30 7.16 9.77 -19.57
C PRO A 30 6.66 8.32 -19.66
N LEU A 31 6.49 7.67 -18.52
CA LEU A 31 5.86 6.35 -18.45
C LEU A 31 4.34 6.48 -18.47
N SER A 32 3.66 5.41 -18.87
CA SER A 32 2.20 5.32 -18.76
C SER A 32 1.73 5.32 -17.30
N GLU A 33 0.48 5.70 -17.06
CA GLU A 33 -0.09 5.79 -15.70
C GLU A 33 -0.14 4.44 -14.97
N ASP A 34 -0.26 3.34 -15.72
CA ASP A 34 -0.24 1.96 -15.23
C ASP A 34 1.17 1.37 -15.09
N ALA A 35 2.21 2.10 -15.53
CA ALA A 35 3.59 1.63 -15.39
C ALA A 35 3.94 1.39 -13.92
N LEU A 36 4.59 0.24 -13.66
CA LEU A 36 5.09 -0.13 -12.34
C LEU A 36 6.16 0.88 -11.90
N VAL A 37 5.92 1.51 -10.75
CA VAL A 37 6.89 2.36 -10.07
C VAL A 37 7.09 1.82 -8.66
N ILE A 38 8.30 1.36 -8.38
CA ILE A 38 8.68 0.89 -7.06
C ILE A 38 9.06 2.07 -6.19
N VAL A 39 8.57 2.08 -4.95
CA VAL A 39 8.97 3.06 -3.95
C VAL A 39 9.64 2.33 -2.80
N LEU A 40 10.94 2.56 -2.66
CA LEU A 40 11.76 2.05 -1.57
C LEU A 40 11.68 3.02 -0.40
N ASP A 41 11.31 2.49 0.76
CA ASP A 41 11.28 3.24 2.02
C ASP A 41 12.70 3.64 2.45
N ILE A 42 12.85 4.56 3.40
CA ILE A 42 14.16 4.95 3.93
C ILE A 42 14.92 3.75 4.51
N SER A 43 14.19 2.80 5.10
CA SER A 43 14.73 1.60 5.73
C SER A 43 15.17 0.50 4.76
N ASP A 44 14.73 0.55 3.50
CA ASP A 44 15.13 -0.43 2.48
C ASP A 44 16.60 -0.23 2.09
N ASP A 45 17.48 -1.19 2.35
CA ASP A 45 18.94 -1.05 2.23
C ASP A 45 19.52 -1.52 0.88
N GLN A 46 18.66 -1.85 -0.08
CA GLN A 46 19.05 -2.28 -1.41
C GLN A 46 19.88 -1.21 -2.13
N THR A 47 21.00 -1.63 -2.72
CA THR A 47 21.82 -0.76 -3.56
C THR A 47 21.25 -0.71 -4.96
N ILE A 48 20.94 0.50 -5.44
CA ILE A 48 20.54 0.75 -6.83
C ILE A 48 21.81 1.13 -7.60
N VAL A 49 22.14 0.39 -8.65
CA VAL A 49 23.36 0.56 -9.45
C VAL A 49 23.12 1.24 -10.79
N GLU A 50 21.85 1.51 -11.10
CA GLU A 50 21.39 2.02 -12.38
C GLU A 50 21.30 3.56 -12.41
N GLU A 51 20.84 4.10 -13.54
CA GLU A 51 20.90 5.52 -13.84
C GLU A 51 20.03 6.35 -12.87
N LEU A 52 20.69 7.20 -12.08
CA LEU A 52 20.04 8.27 -11.31
C LEU A 52 19.52 9.34 -12.27
N ILE A 53 18.22 9.62 -12.19
CA ILE A 53 17.51 10.58 -13.06
C ILE A 53 17.41 11.96 -12.41
N GLY A 54 17.38 12.00 -11.09
CA GLY A 54 17.36 13.23 -10.31
C GLY A 54 16.75 13.03 -8.93
N SER A 55 16.25 14.12 -8.36
CA SER A 55 15.59 14.13 -7.05
C SER A 55 14.22 14.81 -7.11
N ILE A 56 13.31 14.32 -6.28
CA ILE A 56 11.95 14.83 -6.16
C ILE A 56 11.60 15.06 -4.69
N ILE A 57 10.74 16.03 -4.44
CA ILE A 57 10.35 16.46 -3.10
C ILE A 57 8.84 16.64 -3.06
N ALA A 58 8.20 16.03 -2.06
CA ALA A 58 6.83 16.32 -1.69
C ALA A 58 6.83 16.99 -0.31
N LYS A 59 6.44 18.26 -0.24
CA LYS A 59 6.44 19.04 1.01
C LYS A 59 5.24 19.96 1.14
N ASP A 60 5.09 20.56 2.32
CA ASP A 60 3.99 21.47 2.63
C ASP A 60 3.82 22.62 1.64
N GLY A 61 2.57 22.77 1.19
CA GLY A 61 2.06 24.00 0.57
C GLY A 61 1.61 25.06 1.57
N GLY A 62 1.58 24.75 2.87
CA GLY A 62 1.02 25.58 3.94
C GLY A 62 -0.35 25.07 4.39
N LEU A 63 -1.37 25.21 3.53
CA LEU A 63 -2.74 24.70 3.73
C LEU A 63 -3.01 23.44 2.88
N ALA A 64 -1.98 22.61 2.67
CA ALA A 64 -2.06 21.53 1.71
C ALA A 64 -3.03 20.42 2.17
N VAL A 65 -3.97 20.03 1.30
CA VAL A 65 -4.69 18.76 1.34
C VAL A 65 -3.88 17.70 0.59
N ASN A 66 -4.04 16.44 0.95
CA ASN A 66 -3.41 15.28 0.33
C ASN A 66 -1.90 15.12 0.60
N CYS A 67 -1.51 15.05 1.87
CA CYS A 67 -0.12 15.03 2.31
C CYS A 67 0.16 14.01 3.43
N THR A 68 -0.66 12.96 3.55
CA THR A 68 -0.28 11.77 4.34
C THR A 68 0.99 11.14 3.78
N TYR A 69 1.51 10.11 4.44
CA TYR A 69 2.57 9.32 3.86
C TYR A 69 2.11 8.72 2.52
N TYR A 70 1.00 7.98 2.49
CA TYR A 70 0.44 7.34 1.29
C TYR A 70 0.18 8.33 0.14
N GLU A 71 -0.46 9.46 0.43
CA GLU A 71 -0.74 10.46 -0.61
C GLU A 71 0.55 11.05 -1.20
N ASN A 72 1.57 11.27 -0.35
CA ASN A 72 2.88 11.67 -0.86
C ASN A 72 3.54 10.55 -1.68
N ILE A 73 3.39 9.26 -1.31
CA ILE A 73 3.87 8.14 -2.14
C ILE A 73 3.20 8.19 -3.54
N LEU A 74 1.89 8.43 -3.61
CA LEU A 74 1.18 8.58 -4.89
C LEU A 74 1.73 9.76 -5.72
N ASN A 75 1.95 10.91 -5.07
CA ASN A 75 2.55 12.07 -5.73
C ASN A 75 3.96 11.78 -6.24
N LEU A 76 4.80 11.09 -5.45
CA LEU A 76 6.16 10.72 -5.85
C LEU A 76 6.15 9.75 -7.04
N LYS A 77 5.24 8.76 -7.05
CA LYS A 77 5.04 7.84 -8.19
C LYS A 77 4.67 8.62 -9.46
N ALA A 78 3.73 9.57 -9.37
CA ALA A 78 3.34 10.39 -10.51
C ALA A 78 4.51 11.23 -11.07
N LEU A 79 5.28 11.88 -10.19
CA LEU A 79 6.47 12.65 -10.61
C LEU A 79 7.55 11.77 -11.25
N ALA A 80 7.76 10.55 -10.73
CA ALA A 80 8.69 9.60 -11.30
C ALA A 80 8.26 9.19 -12.72
N ARG A 81 6.97 8.84 -12.92
CA ARG A 81 6.43 8.53 -14.26
C ARG A 81 6.60 9.68 -15.23
N GLN A 82 6.26 10.90 -14.83
CA GLN A 82 6.44 12.10 -15.65
C GLN A 82 7.90 12.34 -16.05
N SER A 83 8.85 11.90 -15.21
CA SER A 83 10.28 12.00 -15.47
C SER A 83 10.86 10.78 -16.21
N GLY A 84 10.03 9.78 -16.51
CA GLY A 84 10.41 8.52 -17.15
C GLY A 84 11.11 7.50 -16.22
N ALA A 85 11.17 7.80 -14.91
CA ALA A 85 11.76 6.96 -13.87
C ALA A 85 10.75 5.93 -13.33
N ASN A 86 11.25 4.76 -12.92
CA ASN A 86 10.44 3.63 -12.44
C ASN A 86 10.86 3.09 -11.06
N VAL A 87 11.86 3.70 -10.43
CA VAL A 87 12.19 3.45 -9.02
C VAL A 87 12.34 4.79 -8.29
N VAL A 88 11.74 4.89 -7.11
CA VAL A 88 11.81 6.03 -6.19
C VAL A 88 12.44 5.52 -4.90
N LYS A 89 13.58 6.08 -4.49
CA LYS A 89 14.20 5.78 -3.19
C LYS A 89 14.02 6.96 -2.26
N ILE A 90 13.24 6.78 -1.19
CA ILE A 90 13.09 7.79 -0.15
C ILE A 90 14.44 7.97 0.56
N THR A 91 14.90 9.21 0.61
CA THR A 91 16.18 9.60 1.24
C THR A 91 15.96 10.40 2.52
N GLU A 92 14.79 11.03 2.67
CA GLU A 92 14.41 11.75 3.87
C GLU A 92 12.90 11.64 4.09
N HIS A 93 12.50 11.32 5.31
CA HIS A 93 11.11 11.36 5.75
C HIS A 93 11.01 12.13 7.06
N LYS A 94 10.32 13.26 7.02
CA LYS A 94 9.95 14.02 8.21
C LYS A 94 8.45 13.88 8.48
N ILE A 95 8.11 13.29 9.62
CA ILE A 95 6.73 13.15 10.10
C ILE A 95 6.11 14.51 10.45
N PRO A 96 4.77 14.57 10.61
CA PRO A 96 4.10 15.74 11.16
C PRO A 96 4.70 16.18 12.49
N ASP A 97 4.79 17.49 12.70
CA ASP A 97 5.36 18.12 13.88
C ASP A 97 4.60 19.41 14.24
N LYS A 98 5.06 20.14 15.25
CA LYS A 98 4.44 21.41 15.67
C LYS A 98 4.35 22.46 14.56
N TRP A 99 5.09 22.29 13.47
CA TRP A 99 5.20 23.25 12.36
C TRP A 99 4.46 22.79 11.11
N SER A 100 4.01 21.54 11.05
CA SER A 100 3.31 20.98 9.90
C SER A 100 2.51 19.75 10.27
N THR A 101 1.31 19.67 9.70
CA THR A 101 0.45 18.49 9.80
C THR A 101 0.72 17.45 8.71
N CYS A 102 1.61 17.74 7.75
CA CYS A 102 1.92 16.86 6.63
C CYS A 102 3.20 16.06 6.83
N HIS A 103 3.23 14.89 6.20
CA HIS A 103 4.48 14.19 5.92
C HIS A 103 5.25 14.97 4.86
N ARG A 104 6.59 15.00 5.00
CA ARG A 104 7.49 15.62 4.03
C ARG A 104 8.51 14.58 3.60
N LEU A 105 8.55 14.32 2.30
CA LEU A 105 9.40 13.30 1.70
C LEU A 105 10.37 13.93 0.71
N LYS A 106 11.62 13.46 0.73
CA LYS A 106 12.57 13.64 -0.36
C LYS A 106 12.95 12.27 -0.88
N ALA A 107 13.14 12.17 -2.19
CA ALA A 107 13.52 10.93 -2.84
C ALA A 107 14.45 11.18 -4.02
N ASN A 108 15.30 10.19 -4.28
CA ASN A 108 16.01 10.05 -5.53
C ASN A 108 15.17 9.18 -6.47
N ILE A 109 15.21 9.46 -7.77
CA ILE A 109 14.51 8.66 -8.78
C ILE A 109 15.49 8.08 -9.79
N TYR A 110 15.23 6.85 -10.19
CA TYR A 110 16.11 6.06 -11.04
C TYR A 110 15.34 5.46 -12.22
N LYS A 111 16.07 5.25 -13.32
CA LYS A 111 15.62 4.42 -14.43
C LYS A 111 16.32 3.08 -14.36
N VAL A 112 15.54 2.03 -14.15
CA VAL A 112 15.99 0.65 -14.04
C VAL A 112 15.36 -0.19 -15.16
N GLU A 113 16.10 -1.17 -15.68
CA GLU A 113 15.60 -2.14 -16.67
C GLU A 113 14.47 -3.00 -16.10
N ASN A 114 14.70 -3.65 -14.95
CA ASN A 114 13.74 -4.52 -14.28
C ASN A 114 13.39 -4.01 -12.86
N PRO A 115 12.40 -3.11 -12.72
CA PRO A 115 12.05 -2.53 -11.43
C PRO A 115 11.51 -3.56 -10.44
N LYS A 116 10.93 -4.68 -10.89
CA LYS A 116 10.41 -5.74 -9.99
C LYS A 116 11.48 -6.31 -9.07
N LEU A 117 12.75 -6.29 -9.46
CA LEU A 117 13.86 -6.74 -8.60
C LEU A 117 13.89 -5.97 -7.27
N TYR A 118 13.54 -4.69 -7.30
CA TYR A 118 13.58 -3.80 -6.16
C TYR A 118 12.31 -3.82 -5.30
N GLU A 119 11.21 -4.39 -5.80
CA GLU A 119 9.91 -4.39 -5.11
C GLU A 119 10.01 -5.06 -3.73
N THR A 120 9.86 -4.30 -2.64
CA THR A 120 9.89 -4.84 -1.26
C THR A 120 8.51 -5.26 -0.77
N LYS A 121 7.48 -4.52 -1.20
CA LYS A 121 6.09 -4.75 -0.84
C LYS A 121 5.22 -4.67 -2.08
N ILE A 122 4.23 -5.55 -2.15
CA ILE A 122 3.22 -5.58 -3.22
C ILE A 122 1.87 -5.23 -2.58
N GLU A 123 1.22 -4.18 -3.06
CA GLU A 123 -0.18 -3.89 -2.68
C GLU A 123 -1.11 -4.86 -3.41
N TRP A 124 -2.14 -5.35 -2.71
CA TRP A 124 -3.08 -6.28 -3.31
C TRP A 124 -3.83 -5.63 -4.48
N SER A 125 -3.95 -6.33 -5.60
CA SER A 125 -4.76 -5.93 -6.75
C SER A 125 -5.33 -7.16 -7.45
N ALA A 126 -6.53 -7.04 -8.01
CA ALA A 126 -7.14 -8.09 -8.82
C ALA A 126 -6.30 -8.40 -10.08
N ASP A 127 -5.61 -7.39 -10.62
CA ASP A 127 -4.84 -7.47 -11.87
C ASP A 127 -3.39 -7.91 -11.66
N ARG A 128 -2.91 -7.99 -10.41
CA ARG A 128 -1.53 -8.37 -10.08
C ARG A 128 -1.52 -9.53 -9.08
N LYS A 129 -1.62 -10.75 -9.64
CA LYS A 129 -1.42 -12.00 -8.89
C LYS A 129 0.05 -12.24 -8.57
N LEU A 130 0.32 -12.96 -7.49
CA LEU A 130 1.66 -13.34 -7.06
C LEU A 130 2.31 -14.28 -8.08
N THR A 131 3.62 -14.20 -8.16
CA THR A 131 4.50 -15.04 -8.97
C THR A 131 5.69 -15.48 -8.12
N TRP A 132 6.39 -16.53 -8.54
CA TRP A 132 7.54 -17.02 -7.76
C TRP A 132 8.74 -16.07 -7.68
N ASP A 133 8.76 -15.01 -8.50
CA ASP A 133 9.76 -13.94 -8.41
C ASP A 133 9.48 -12.97 -7.24
N ASP A 134 8.28 -13.01 -6.68
CA ASP A 134 7.87 -12.17 -5.55
C ASP A 134 8.35 -12.72 -4.20
N PHE A 135 8.70 -14.01 -4.12
CA PHE A 135 9.14 -14.70 -2.91
C PHE A 135 10.67 -14.62 -2.79
N LYS A 136 11.17 -13.46 -2.35
CA LYS A 136 12.59 -13.10 -2.31
C LYS A 136 13.25 -13.42 -0.96
N GLY A 137 12.46 -13.78 0.03
CA GLY A 137 12.92 -14.07 1.38
C GLY A 137 13.76 -15.33 1.49
N LYS A 138 14.60 -15.37 2.52
CA LYS A 138 15.36 -16.57 2.87
C LYS A 138 14.41 -17.59 3.50
N SER A 139 14.47 -18.83 3.04
CA SER A 139 13.68 -19.94 3.58
C SER A 139 13.97 -20.18 5.06
N ASP A 140 12.92 -20.30 5.88
CA ASP A 140 13.00 -20.57 7.31
C ASP A 140 12.46 -21.98 7.64
N THR A 141 13.20 -22.99 7.20
CA THR A 141 12.86 -24.40 7.43
C THR A 141 13.13 -24.85 8.87
N ILE A 142 13.71 -23.99 9.73
CA ILE A 142 13.92 -24.30 11.15
C ILE A 142 12.61 -24.11 11.90
N ASN A 143 11.94 -22.97 11.69
CA ASN A 143 10.66 -22.69 12.35
C ASN A 143 9.47 -23.32 11.59
N PHE A 144 9.62 -23.57 10.29
CA PHE A 144 8.58 -24.15 9.43
C PHE A 144 9.12 -25.35 8.63
N PRO A 145 9.45 -26.48 9.29
CA PRO A 145 10.13 -27.61 8.65
C PRO A 145 9.32 -28.32 7.56
N ASP A 146 7.99 -28.24 7.63
CA ASP A 146 7.09 -28.90 6.68
C ASP A 146 6.56 -27.95 5.59
N ALA A 147 6.97 -26.68 5.59
CA ALA A 147 6.45 -25.68 4.65
C ALA A 147 7.28 -25.63 3.37
N LEU A 148 6.60 -25.73 2.22
CA LEU A 148 7.21 -25.56 0.90
C LEU A 148 7.34 -24.08 0.49
N ALA A 149 6.45 -23.25 1.02
CA ALA A 149 6.43 -21.81 0.82
C ALA A 149 5.78 -21.15 2.05
N LEU A 150 5.97 -19.83 2.16
CA LEU A 150 5.32 -19.02 3.17
C LEU A 150 5.05 -17.61 2.65
N THR A 151 3.81 -17.17 2.80
CA THR A 151 3.36 -15.80 2.55
C THR A 151 3.39 -14.98 3.81
N ASN A 152 4.12 -13.86 3.77
CA ASN A 152 4.06 -12.81 4.76
C ASN A 152 3.24 -11.64 4.22
N SER A 153 1.95 -11.63 4.53
CA SER A 153 1.03 -10.55 4.19
C SER A 153 0.34 -9.98 5.42
N GLY A 154 -0.09 -8.72 5.31
CA GLY A 154 -0.82 -8.04 6.37
C GLY A 154 -1.51 -6.79 5.87
N PHE A 155 -2.31 -6.17 6.72
CA PHE A 155 -2.90 -4.88 6.45
C PHE A 155 -2.63 -3.88 7.57
N GLY A 156 -2.63 -2.60 7.23
CA GLY A 156 -2.44 -1.50 8.16
C GLY A 156 -3.29 -0.31 7.77
N TYR A 157 -3.38 0.69 8.66
CA TYR A 157 -4.08 1.93 8.37
C TYR A 157 -3.26 3.16 8.76
N GLU A 158 -3.50 4.26 8.06
CA GLU A 158 -2.92 5.57 8.35
C GLU A 158 -3.97 6.68 8.17
N SER A 159 -3.75 7.84 8.80
CA SER A 159 -4.62 9.00 8.67
C SER A 159 -3.81 10.28 8.53
N GLY A 160 -4.28 11.22 7.70
CA GLY A 160 -3.74 12.57 7.62
C GLY A 160 -4.46 13.50 8.57
N ILE A 161 -3.73 14.29 9.36
CA ILE A 161 -4.35 15.33 10.20
C ILE A 161 -4.53 16.60 9.36
N ASN A 162 -5.74 17.15 9.33
CA ASN A 162 -6.02 18.43 8.68
C ASN A 162 -6.90 19.31 9.58
N MET A 163 -6.45 20.53 9.89
CA MET A 163 -7.18 21.46 10.76
C MET A 163 -8.45 22.08 10.14
N PHE A 164 -8.68 21.88 8.84
CA PHE A 164 -9.75 22.54 8.07
C PHE A 164 -10.71 21.55 7.38
N LYS A 165 -10.41 20.25 7.39
CA LYS A 165 -11.27 19.15 6.89
C LYS A 165 -10.95 17.86 7.63
N GLU A 166 -11.97 17.04 7.87
CA GLU A 166 -11.77 15.66 8.32
C GLU A 166 -10.90 14.90 7.31
N GLY A 167 -9.75 14.40 7.76
CA GLY A 167 -8.87 13.57 6.97
C GLY A 167 -9.42 12.15 6.85
N LYS A 168 -9.20 11.52 5.69
CA LYS A 168 -9.54 10.12 5.47
C LYS A 168 -8.57 9.18 6.20
N VAL A 169 -9.08 8.02 6.60
CA VAL A 169 -8.26 6.88 7.03
C VAL A 169 -8.05 5.98 5.81
N PHE A 170 -6.78 5.72 5.49
CA PHE A 170 -6.38 4.83 4.42
C PHE A 170 -6.03 3.47 5.01
N VAL A 171 -6.51 2.40 4.39
CA VAL A 171 -6.17 1.01 4.70
C VAL A 171 -5.46 0.38 3.51
N GLN A 172 -4.35 -0.29 3.75
CA GLN A 172 -3.59 -1.01 2.74
C GLN A 172 -3.44 -2.48 3.11
N SER A 173 -3.52 -3.36 2.11
CA SER A 173 -3.15 -4.78 2.20
C SER A 173 -1.86 -4.98 1.42
N VAL A 174 -0.84 -5.54 2.07
CA VAL A 174 0.50 -5.68 1.51
C VAL A 174 1.04 -7.10 1.67
N PHE A 175 1.73 -7.57 0.65
CA PHE A 175 2.58 -8.76 0.66
C PHE A 175 4.05 -8.31 0.77
N ASN A 176 4.80 -8.86 1.71
CA ASN A 176 6.21 -8.54 1.93
C ASN A 176 7.11 -9.56 1.23
N THR A 177 7.78 -9.13 0.18
CA THR A 177 8.56 -10.00 -0.72
C THR A 177 9.77 -10.63 -0.04
N TYR A 178 10.46 -9.91 0.86
CA TYR A 178 11.67 -10.39 1.53
C TYR A 178 11.37 -11.17 2.82
N ASN A 179 10.14 -11.12 3.32
CA ASN A 179 9.67 -11.97 4.41
C ASN A 179 8.86 -13.18 3.92
N SER A 180 8.62 -13.29 2.61
CA SER A 180 7.94 -14.42 1.99
C SER A 180 8.96 -15.25 1.20
N TRP A 181 8.88 -16.56 1.29
CA TRP A 181 9.90 -17.46 0.73
C TRP A 181 9.28 -18.73 0.15
N VAL A 182 10.03 -19.41 -0.71
CA VAL A 182 9.65 -20.67 -1.35
C VAL A 182 10.87 -21.57 -1.51
N LEU A 183 10.71 -22.86 -1.23
CA LEU A 183 11.72 -23.87 -1.52
C LEU A 183 11.66 -24.27 -3.00
N PRO A 184 12.78 -24.71 -3.61
CA PRO A 184 12.79 -25.13 -5.02
C PRO A 184 11.67 -26.13 -5.39
N GLU A 185 11.41 -27.11 -4.54
CA GLU A 185 10.36 -28.12 -4.68
C GLU A 185 8.93 -27.56 -4.58
N GLY A 186 8.76 -26.42 -3.91
CA GLY A 186 7.48 -25.72 -3.77
C GLY A 186 7.10 -24.89 -4.99
N ARG A 187 8.01 -24.68 -5.96
CA ARG A 187 7.78 -23.80 -7.12
C ARG A 187 6.89 -24.45 -8.18
N ASN A 188 5.60 -24.56 -7.88
CA ASN A 188 4.58 -25.05 -8.80
C ASN A 188 3.26 -24.27 -8.64
N ASP A 189 2.38 -24.35 -9.64
CA ASP A 189 1.15 -23.55 -9.66
C ASP A 189 0.19 -23.86 -8.50
N TYR A 190 0.23 -25.08 -7.96
CA TYR A 190 -0.65 -25.46 -6.86
C TYR A 190 -0.28 -24.77 -5.55
N VAL A 191 1.01 -24.80 -5.18
CA VAL A 191 1.52 -24.09 -4.01
C VAL A 191 1.39 -22.57 -4.20
N LEU A 192 1.61 -22.04 -5.41
CA LEU A 192 1.46 -20.60 -5.65
C LEU A 192 0.02 -20.13 -5.39
N ARG A 193 -0.98 -20.92 -5.79
CA ARG A 193 -2.39 -20.61 -5.48
C ARG A 193 -2.68 -20.70 -3.99
N HIS A 194 -2.03 -21.62 -3.26
CA HIS A 194 -2.14 -21.71 -1.81
C HIS A 194 -1.68 -20.40 -1.15
N GLU A 195 -0.52 -19.91 -1.56
CA GLU A 195 0.05 -18.65 -1.09
C GLU A 195 -0.79 -17.42 -1.52
N GLN A 196 -1.35 -17.45 -2.73
CA GLN A 196 -2.27 -16.40 -3.18
C GLN A 196 -3.53 -16.32 -2.32
N ILE A 197 -4.07 -17.44 -1.84
CA ILE A 197 -5.24 -17.45 -0.95
C ILE A 197 -4.94 -16.74 0.38
N HIS A 198 -3.75 -16.90 0.95
CA HIS A 198 -3.34 -16.13 2.14
C HIS A 198 -3.36 -14.62 1.89
N PHE A 199 -2.87 -14.19 0.72
CA PHE A 199 -2.90 -12.78 0.36
C PHE A 199 -4.31 -12.28 0.06
N ASP A 200 -5.17 -13.10 -0.56
CA ASP A 200 -6.58 -12.79 -0.80
C ASP A 200 -7.37 -12.69 0.51
N ILE A 201 -7.13 -13.57 1.49
CA ILE A 201 -7.68 -13.46 2.85
C ILE A 201 -7.25 -12.14 3.49
N THR A 202 -5.98 -11.75 3.35
CA THR A 202 -5.50 -10.47 3.88
C THR A 202 -6.29 -9.30 3.29
N GLU A 203 -6.56 -9.30 1.99
CA GLU A 203 -7.38 -8.27 1.36
C GLU A 203 -8.84 -8.30 1.83
N ILE A 204 -9.46 -9.48 1.97
CA ILE A 204 -10.85 -9.58 2.49
C ILE A 204 -10.97 -8.84 3.83
N TYR A 205 -10.01 -9.04 4.72
CA TYR A 205 -10.01 -8.38 6.03
C TYR A 205 -9.58 -6.90 5.97
N SER A 206 -8.79 -6.51 4.97
CA SER A 206 -8.53 -5.09 4.67
C SER A 206 -9.83 -4.37 4.25
N ARG A 207 -10.62 -4.97 3.35
CA ARG A 207 -11.93 -4.44 2.91
C ARG A 207 -12.93 -4.41 4.07
N LYS A 208 -12.92 -5.45 4.91
CA LYS A 208 -13.71 -5.48 6.15
C LYS A 208 -13.32 -4.34 7.09
N LEU A 209 -12.03 -4.08 7.28
CA LEU A 209 -11.58 -2.95 8.09
C LEU A 209 -12.08 -1.62 7.51
N ARG A 210 -11.90 -1.39 6.20
CA ARG A 210 -12.43 -0.17 5.54
C ARG A 210 -13.92 0.02 5.81
N LYS A 211 -14.71 -1.06 5.69
CA LYS A 211 -16.13 -1.05 6.01
C LYS A 211 -16.39 -0.64 7.46
N GLU A 212 -15.76 -1.29 8.42
CA GLU A 212 -16.05 -1.05 9.84
C GLU A 212 -15.60 0.34 10.31
N LEU A 213 -14.48 0.84 9.77
CA LEU A 213 -14.05 2.22 10.01
C LEU A 213 -15.07 3.23 9.45
N ALA A 214 -15.60 2.96 8.25
CA ALA A 214 -16.64 3.81 7.64
C ALA A 214 -17.95 3.77 8.44
N ASP A 215 -18.42 2.59 8.83
CA ASP A 215 -19.65 2.43 9.63
C ASP A 215 -19.54 3.13 10.99
N ALA A 216 -18.35 3.13 11.59
CA ALA A 216 -18.06 3.80 12.86
C ALA A 216 -17.74 5.30 12.71
N ASN A 217 -17.82 5.86 11.50
CA ASN A 217 -17.45 7.25 11.19
C ASN A 217 -16.06 7.62 11.72
N ILE A 218 -15.08 6.75 11.51
CA ILE A 218 -13.70 7.02 11.88
C ILE A 218 -13.08 7.97 10.87
N THR A 219 -12.49 9.05 11.39
CA THR A 219 -11.78 10.09 10.64
C THR A 219 -10.42 10.34 11.29
N SER A 220 -9.64 11.25 10.73
CA SER A 220 -8.39 11.72 11.35
C SER A 220 -8.56 12.20 12.80
N ASP A 221 -9.72 12.78 13.13
CA ASP A 221 -9.94 13.47 14.40
C ASP A 221 -10.16 12.49 15.55
N ASN A 222 -10.60 11.28 15.22
CA ASN A 222 -10.91 10.24 16.19
C ASN A 222 -10.17 8.91 15.91
N VAL A 223 -9.11 8.95 15.11
CA VAL A 223 -8.35 7.77 14.64
C VAL A 223 -7.84 6.87 15.77
N ALA A 224 -7.69 7.39 16.98
CA ALA A 224 -7.36 6.56 18.16
C ALA A 224 -8.40 5.43 18.40
N MET A 225 -9.67 5.64 18.03
CA MET A 225 -10.72 4.63 18.11
C MET A 225 -10.57 3.52 17.05
N ALA A 226 -9.83 3.77 15.97
CA ALA A 226 -9.56 2.77 14.93
C ALA A 226 -8.80 1.55 15.47
N ARG A 227 -8.01 1.73 16.54
CA ARG A 227 -7.17 0.66 17.10
C ARG A 227 -7.96 -0.54 17.57
N SER A 228 -9.06 -0.34 18.30
CA SER A 228 -9.86 -1.48 18.80
C SER A 228 -10.57 -2.21 17.67
N ILE A 229 -11.00 -1.50 16.63
CA ILE A 229 -11.57 -2.08 15.41
C ILE A 229 -10.50 -2.89 14.67
N PHE A 230 -9.32 -2.30 14.46
CA PHE A 230 -8.18 -2.96 13.83
C PHE A 230 -7.78 -4.24 14.57
N ASP A 231 -7.56 -4.17 15.88
CA ASP A 231 -7.12 -5.32 16.69
C ASP A 231 -8.13 -6.47 16.60
N ARG A 232 -9.44 -6.16 16.57
CA ARG A 232 -10.48 -7.18 16.37
C ARG A 232 -10.43 -7.78 14.96
N VAL A 233 -10.45 -6.95 13.92
CA VAL A 233 -10.45 -7.41 12.51
C VAL A 233 -9.17 -8.20 12.19
N PHE A 234 -8.03 -7.79 12.75
CA PHE A 234 -6.74 -8.49 12.61
C PHE A 234 -6.78 -9.88 13.26
N ASN A 235 -7.36 -9.99 14.47
CA ASN A 235 -7.54 -11.29 15.11
C ASN A 235 -8.49 -12.20 14.33
N GLU A 236 -9.54 -11.65 13.74
CA GLU A 236 -10.42 -12.42 12.86
C GLU A 236 -9.70 -12.92 11.61
N MET A 237 -8.86 -12.09 10.98
CA MET A 237 -8.01 -12.50 9.85
C MET A 237 -7.08 -13.64 10.25
N ARG A 238 -6.37 -13.50 11.39
CA ARG A 238 -5.47 -14.55 11.90
C ARG A 238 -6.22 -15.88 12.08
N ASN A 239 -7.38 -15.84 12.71
CA ASN A 239 -8.22 -17.03 12.88
C ASN A 239 -8.70 -17.61 11.54
N ARG A 240 -8.93 -16.78 10.51
CA ARG A 240 -9.30 -17.25 9.17
C ARG A 240 -8.15 -17.94 8.45
N GLN A 241 -6.94 -17.39 8.53
CA GLN A 241 -5.73 -18.02 7.98
C GLN A 241 -5.45 -19.35 8.66
N GLU A 242 -5.50 -19.40 10.00
CA GLU A 242 -5.32 -20.64 10.77
C GLU A 242 -6.37 -21.71 10.39
N ARG A 243 -7.62 -21.29 10.16
CA ARG A 243 -8.68 -22.21 9.71
C ARG A 243 -8.42 -22.74 8.30
N TYR A 244 -8.02 -21.87 7.37
CA TYR A 244 -7.66 -22.28 6.02
C TYR A 244 -6.55 -23.33 6.02
N ASP A 245 -5.48 -23.10 6.79
CA ASP A 245 -4.38 -24.06 6.95
C ASP A 245 -4.84 -25.37 7.58
N GLN A 246 -5.68 -25.31 8.61
CA GLN A 246 -6.19 -26.52 9.27
C GLN A 246 -7.07 -27.35 8.33
N GLU A 247 -8.00 -26.70 7.62
CA GLU A 247 -8.96 -27.37 6.75
C GLU A 247 -8.29 -28.00 5.53
N THR A 248 -7.37 -27.26 4.89
CA THR A 248 -6.57 -27.75 3.75
C THR A 248 -5.44 -28.69 4.16
N LYS A 249 -5.18 -28.85 5.48
CA LYS A 249 -3.96 -29.48 5.99
C LYS A 249 -2.70 -28.86 5.38
N ARG A 250 -2.60 -27.53 5.44
CA ARG A 250 -1.48 -26.72 4.92
C ARG A 250 -1.20 -27.02 3.44
N GLY A 251 -2.27 -27.19 2.66
CA GLY A 251 -2.18 -27.49 1.23
C GLY A 251 -2.13 -28.98 0.88
N ASP A 252 -2.23 -29.94 1.80
CA ASP A 252 -2.27 -31.37 1.43
C ASP A 252 -3.62 -31.81 0.81
N LYS A 253 -4.72 -31.10 1.09
CA LYS A 253 -6.06 -31.42 0.59
C LYS A 253 -6.48 -30.52 -0.57
N LYS A 254 -6.16 -30.98 -1.79
CA LYS A 254 -6.46 -30.27 -3.04
C LYS A 254 -7.91 -29.84 -3.22
N GLU A 255 -8.87 -30.75 -3.05
CA GLU A 255 -10.31 -30.43 -3.19
C GLU A 255 -10.77 -29.36 -2.19
N THR A 256 -10.19 -29.36 -0.99
CA THR A 256 -10.51 -28.34 0.03
C THR A 256 -9.92 -26.99 -0.37
N GLN A 257 -8.70 -26.94 -0.91
CA GLN A 257 -8.12 -25.69 -1.43
C GLN A 257 -8.95 -25.13 -2.59
N GLU A 258 -9.38 -25.96 -3.54
CA GLU A 258 -10.24 -25.54 -4.66
C GLU A 258 -11.58 -24.97 -4.18
N HIS A 259 -12.17 -25.53 -3.12
CA HIS A 259 -13.33 -24.93 -2.48
C HIS A 259 -13.03 -23.55 -1.90
N TRP A 260 -11.86 -23.40 -1.25
CA TRP A 260 -11.43 -22.13 -0.69
C TRP A 260 -11.16 -21.05 -1.74
N GLU A 261 -10.66 -21.41 -2.93
CA GLU A 261 -10.53 -20.48 -4.07
C GLU A 261 -11.87 -19.81 -4.39
N ALA A 262 -12.96 -20.58 -4.46
CA ALA A 262 -14.31 -20.04 -4.68
C ALA A 262 -14.81 -19.21 -3.48
N VAL A 263 -14.50 -19.65 -2.24
CA VAL A 263 -14.89 -18.92 -1.03
C VAL A 263 -14.25 -17.54 -0.98
N VAL A 264 -12.94 -17.43 -1.25
CA VAL A 264 -12.26 -16.12 -1.20
C VAL A 264 -12.73 -15.19 -2.31
N GLU A 265 -13.04 -15.71 -3.50
CA GLU A 265 -13.61 -14.91 -4.59
C GLU A 265 -14.97 -14.31 -4.19
N LEU A 266 -15.85 -15.12 -3.61
CA LEU A 266 -17.16 -14.66 -3.11
C LEU A 266 -17.02 -13.66 -1.95
N GLU A 267 -16.08 -13.88 -1.04
CA GLU A 267 -15.83 -12.97 0.09
C GLU A 267 -15.21 -11.64 -0.35
N LEU A 268 -14.32 -11.64 -1.35
CA LEU A 268 -13.82 -10.40 -1.97
C LEU A 268 -14.98 -9.61 -2.59
N ALA A 269 -15.85 -10.28 -3.36
CA ALA A 269 -17.02 -9.67 -3.99
C ALA A 269 -18.03 -9.14 -2.95
N LYS A 270 -18.20 -9.80 -1.80
CA LYS A 270 -19.05 -9.33 -0.70
C LYS A 270 -18.66 -7.93 -0.21
N TYR A 271 -17.38 -7.59 -0.25
CA TYR A 271 -16.88 -6.28 0.16
C TYR A 271 -16.47 -5.40 -1.02
N GLU A 272 -17.06 -5.58 -2.21
CA GLU A 272 -16.65 -4.87 -3.43
C GLU A 272 -16.72 -3.33 -3.31
N PHE A 273 -17.71 -2.80 -2.58
CA PHE A 273 -17.81 -1.36 -2.28
C PHE A 273 -16.65 -0.81 -1.44
N TYR A 274 -15.82 -1.67 -0.86
CA TYR A 274 -14.70 -1.34 0.02
C TYR A 274 -13.35 -1.82 -0.56
N LYS A 275 -13.27 -2.08 -1.87
CA LYS A 275 -12.02 -2.47 -2.54
C LYS A 275 -10.95 -1.36 -2.58
N SER A 276 -11.36 -0.11 -2.40
CA SER A 276 -10.49 1.07 -2.45
C SER A 276 -10.79 2.03 -1.30
N ASN A 277 -9.83 2.91 -1.00
CA ASN A 277 -9.93 3.99 0.01
C ASN A 277 -10.75 5.21 -0.46
#